data_AF-A0A7W9DTP3-F1
#
_entry.id   AF-A0A7W9DTP3-F1
#
_cell.length_a   1.000
_cell.length_b   1.000
_cell.length_c   1.000
_cell.angle_alpha   90.00
_cell.angle_beta   90.00
_cell.angle_gamma   90.00
#
_symmetry.space_group_name_H-M   'P 1'
#
loop_
_entity.id
_entity.type
_entity.pdbx_description
1 polymer ?
#
loop_
_entity_poly.entity_id
_entity_poly.type
_entity_poly.pdbx_seq_one_letter_code
_entity_poly.pdbx_strand_id
1 'polypeptide(L)'
;MSEIRPGNTVDELYQTLRERIIEGVYVPGFRLSQGGLAAELATSRTPLREALQRLEADGLVVSQANRGMEVAPASHADVEQHYVLRLLVEPPTIAGLVGEFTAQDLERMAADLETMERDGRRVRDFQEAHLRFHQTALRRYPKGVADLIDMLHTRIYRHQRLYLSHPGVLEDFTAVDRIFMEAIRDGDAVLARQVLEFHLIDAALGLVLDGEPDHVFGALRVAARGLGIELDTTPDRRIERRPARLRWLRQEVRHDLALTTTNLTNAPPEGDPP
;
A
#
# COMPACT_ATOMS: atom_id res chain seq x y z
N MET A 1 -45.56 4.49 -20.46
CA MET A 1 -44.91 5.58 -19.72
C MET A 1 -43.91 4.95 -18.77
N SER A 2 -42.67 4.77 -19.23
CA SER A 2 -41.62 4.04 -18.51
C SER A 2 -41.09 4.86 -17.35
N GLU A 3 -41.06 4.26 -16.16
CA GLU A 3 -40.56 4.85 -14.92
C GLU A 3 -39.07 5.20 -15.02
N ILE A 4 -38.75 6.39 -14.51
CA ILE A 4 -37.42 6.97 -14.38
C ILE A 4 -36.71 6.21 -13.24
N ARG A 5 -35.62 5.49 -13.54
CA ARG A 5 -34.75 4.92 -12.49
C ARG A 5 -34.10 6.07 -11.70
N PRO A 6 -34.02 6.00 -10.35
CA PRO A 6 -33.35 7.02 -9.57
C PRO A 6 -31.88 7.11 -9.99
N GLY A 7 -31.41 8.31 -10.29
CA GLY A 7 -30.05 8.53 -10.80
C GLY A 7 -29.00 8.10 -9.78
N ASN A 8 -27.94 7.45 -10.26
CA ASN A 8 -26.80 7.04 -9.43
C ASN A 8 -26.33 8.22 -8.57
N THR A 9 -26.13 7.96 -7.29
CA THR A 9 -25.55 8.92 -6.36
C THR A 9 -24.11 9.25 -6.75
N VAL A 10 -23.59 10.39 -6.28
CA VAL A 10 -22.18 10.76 -6.47
C VAL A 10 -21.26 9.67 -5.92
N ASP A 11 -21.62 9.07 -4.78
CA ASP A 11 -20.86 7.98 -4.16
C ASP A 11 -20.82 6.72 -5.04
N GLU A 12 -21.96 6.29 -5.58
CA GLU A 12 -22.02 5.11 -6.47
C GLU A 12 -21.20 5.33 -7.75
N LEU A 13 -21.30 6.53 -8.35
CA LEU A 13 -20.51 6.89 -9.52
C LEU A 13 -19.02 6.91 -9.22
N TYR A 14 -18.64 7.49 -8.09
CA TYR A 14 -17.26 7.50 -7.62
C TYR A 14 -16.72 6.08 -7.46
N GLN A 15 -17.43 5.20 -6.73
CA GLN A 15 -16.97 3.83 -6.51
C GLN A 15 -16.88 3.04 -7.82
N THR A 16 -17.89 3.15 -8.68
CA THR A 16 -17.91 2.47 -9.99
C THR A 16 -16.70 2.87 -10.85
N LEU A 17 -16.42 4.16 -10.95
CA LEU A 17 -15.29 4.67 -11.74
C LEU A 17 -13.95 4.28 -11.11
N ARG A 18 -13.84 4.36 -9.77
CA ARG A 18 -12.66 3.95 -9.01
C ARG A 18 -12.33 2.48 -9.26
N GLU A 19 -13.32 1.60 -9.15
CA GLU A 19 -13.17 0.16 -9.40
C GLU A 19 -12.69 -0.09 -10.83
N ARG A 20 -13.29 0.55 -11.83
CA ARG A 20 -12.87 0.41 -13.24
C ARG A 20 -11.43 0.87 -13.50
N ILE A 21 -10.97 1.92 -12.83
CA ILE A 21 -9.57 2.37 -12.91
C ILE A 21 -8.65 1.32 -12.27
N ILE A 22 -9.00 0.81 -11.08
CA ILE A 22 -8.21 -0.18 -10.35
C ILE A 22 -8.14 -1.53 -11.08
N GLU A 23 -9.23 -1.93 -11.71
CA GLU A 23 -9.32 -3.16 -12.50
C GLU A 23 -8.63 -3.05 -13.87
N GLY A 24 -8.21 -1.84 -14.26
CA GLY A 24 -7.56 -1.60 -15.55
C GLY A 24 -8.54 -1.51 -16.73
N VAL A 25 -9.86 -1.45 -16.48
CA VAL A 25 -10.86 -1.17 -17.51
C VAL A 25 -10.59 0.20 -18.14
N TYR A 26 -10.22 1.18 -17.29
CA TYR A 26 -9.65 2.44 -17.74
C TYR A 26 -8.15 2.47 -17.44
N VAL A 27 -7.34 2.23 -18.48
CA VAL A 27 -5.88 2.20 -18.37
C VAL A 27 -5.30 3.59 -18.09
N PRO A 28 -4.08 3.69 -17.51
CA PRO A 28 -3.40 4.98 -17.34
C PRO A 28 -3.34 5.78 -18.66
N GLY A 29 -3.62 7.09 -18.59
CA GLY A 29 -3.73 7.97 -19.76
C GLY A 29 -5.04 7.84 -20.54
N PHE A 30 -5.96 6.96 -20.15
CA PHE A 30 -7.29 6.86 -20.77
C PHE A 30 -8.09 8.15 -20.52
N ARG A 31 -8.65 8.73 -21.59
CA ARG A 31 -9.43 9.97 -21.49
C ARG A 31 -10.85 9.72 -21.00
N LEU A 32 -11.22 10.41 -19.93
CA LEU A 32 -12.53 10.33 -19.28
C LEU A 32 -13.44 11.44 -19.81
N SER A 33 -14.10 11.18 -20.94
CA SER A 33 -15.08 12.10 -21.51
C SER A 33 -16.35 12.13 -20.66
N GLN A 34 -16.67 13.27 -20.02
CA GLN A 34 -17.91 13.42 -19.24
C GLN A 34 -19.16 13.11 -20.05
N GLY A 35 -19.19 13.46 -21.34
CA GLY A 35 -20.32 13.16 -22.22
C GLY A 35 -20.47 11.66 -22.47
N GLY A 36 -19.34 10.96 -22.73
CA GLY A 36 -19.32 9.51 -22.94
C GLY A 36 -19.71 8.75 -21.68
N LEU A 37 -19.07 9.08 -20.55
CA LEU A 37 -19.33 8.45 -19.25
C LEU A 37 -20.75 8.71 -18.75
N ALA A 38 -21.33 9.90 -18.99
CA ALA A 38 -22.72 10.18 -18.61
C ALA A 38 -23.72 9.30 -19.38
N ALA A 39 -23.47 9.11 -20.68
CA ALA A 39 -24.29 8.21 -21.51
C ALA A 39 -24.11 6.75 -21.10
N GLU A 40 -22.87 6.33 -20.85
CA GLU A 40 -22.53 4.96 -20.46
C GLU A 40 -23.14 4.58 -19.10
N LEU A 41 -23.05 5.46 -18.11
CA LEU A 41 -23.52 5.22 -16.74
C LEU A 41 -24.97 5.65 -16.53
N ALA A 42 -25.68 6.04 -17.60
CA ALA A 42 -27.06 6.52 -17.58
C ALA A 42 -27.32 7.58 -16.48
N THR A 43 -26.42 8.55 -16.35
CA THR A 43 -26.47 9.61 -15.34
C THR A 43 -26.36 11.01 -15.96
N SER A 44 -26.61 12.05 -15.15
CA SER A 44 -26.40 13.44 -15.59
C SER A 44 -24.96 13.89 -15.36
N ARG A 45 -24.55 14.98 -16.02
CA ARG A 45 -23.16 15.47 -15.96
C ARG A 45 -22.76 16.02 -14.59
N THR A 46 -23.71 16.56 -13.82
CA THR A 46 -23.43 17.18 -12.52
C THR A 46 -22.88 16.18 -11.49
N PRO A 47 -23.57 15.08 -11.14
CA PRO A 47 -23.05 14.11 -10.17
C PRO A 47 -21.83 13.36 -10.70
N LEU A 48 -21.73 13.17 -12.02
CA LEU A 48 -20.54 12.60 -12.65
C LEU A 48 -19.31 13.50 -12.49
N ARG A 49 -19.48 14.82 -12.67
CA ARG A 49 -18.39 15.78 -12.50
C ARG A 49 -17.90 15.80 -11.05
N GLU A 50 -18.81 15.74 -10.08
CA GLU A 50 -18.46 15.66 -8.65
C GLU A 50 -17.70 14.37 -8.33
N ALA A 51 -18.13 13.24 -8.89
CA ALA A 51 -17.41 11.97 -8.76
C ALA A 51 -15.99 12.04 -9.38
N LEU A 52 -15.84 12.64 -10.56
CA LEU A 52 -14.53 12.84 -11.21
C LEU A 52 -13.62 13.79 -10.43
N GLN A 53 -14.17 14.86 -9.83
CA GLN A 53 -13.41 15.77 -8.97
C GLN A 53 -12.89 15.07 -7.72
N ARG A 54 -13.67 14.14 -7.14
CA ARG A 54 -13.20 13.30 -6.04
C ARG A 54 -12.08 12.36 -6.46
N LEU A 55 -12.21 11.71 -7.62
CA LEU A 55 -11.13 10.87 -8.17
C LEU A 55 -9.86 11.67 -8.46
N GLU A 56 -10.00 12.93 -8.87
CA GLU A 56 -8.87 13.84 -9.04
C GLU A 56 -8.23 14.21 -7.70
N ALA A 57 -9.02 14.50 -6.67
CA ALA A 57 -8.51 14.73 -5.32
C ALA A 57 -7.73 13.52 -4.78
N ASP A 58 -8.22 12.32 -5.05
CA ASP A 58 -7.54 11.06 -4.68
C ASP A 58 -6.30 10.79 -5.56
N GLY A 59 -6.13 11.52 -6.67
CA GLY A 59 -5.03 11.37 -7.62
C GLY A 59 -5.15 10.16 -8.55
N LEU A 60 -6.36 9.60 -8.71
CA LEU A 60 -6.65 8.55 -9.69
C LEU A 60 -6.94 9.12 -11.09
N VAL A 61 -7.27 10.41 -11.15
CA VAL A 61 -7.54 11.18 -12.36
C VAL A 61 -6.74 12.48 -12.31
N VAL A 62 -6.34 12.99 -13.47
CA VAL A 62 -5.69 14.29 -13.59
C VAL A 62 -6.40 15.16 -14.62
N SER A 63 -6.57 16.45 -14.31
CA SER A 63 -6.98 17.46 -15.28
C SER A 63 -5.85 17.80 -16.24
N GLN A 64 -6.15 17.73 -17.54
CA GLN A 64 -5.28 18.23 -18.59
C GLN A 64 -5.86 19.53 -19.16
N ALA A 65 -5.07 20.60 -19.16
CA ALA A 65 -5.47 21.89 -19.72
C ALA A 65 -5.99 21.72 -21.15
N ASN A 66 -7.21 22.21 -21.41
CA ASN A 66 -7.90 22.14 -22.70
C ASN A 66 -8.17 20.72 -23.25
N ARG A 67 -7.93 19.66 -22.46
CA ARG A 67 -8.06 18.26 -22.91
C ARG A 67 -9.00 17.41 -22.05
N GLY A 68 -9.51 17.95 -20.95
CA GLY A 68 -10.44 17.28 -20.07
C GLY A 68 -9.73 16.49 -18.97
N MET A 69 -10.30 15.37 -18.58
CA MET A 69 -9.79 14.51 -17.50
C MET A 69 -9.23 13.21 -18.10
N GLU A 70 -8.17 12.67 -17.52
CA GLU A 70 -7.64 11.34 -17.87
C GLU A 70 -7.20 10.56 -16.63
N VAL A 71 -7.15 9.24 -16.74
CA VAL A 71 -6.65 8.36 -15.66
C VAL A 71 -5.18 8.68 -15.38
N ALA A 72 -4.84 8.88 -14.11
CA ALA A 72 -3.50 9.27 -13.70
C ALA A 72 -2.44 8.23 -14.12
N PRO A 73 -1.22 8.69 -14.51
CA PRO A 73 -0.08 7.82 -14.76
C PRO A 73 0.22 6.86 -13.60
N ALA A 74 0.91 5.77 -13.93
CA ALA A 74 1.08 4.61 -13.07
C ALA A 74 2.51 4.10 -13.10
N SER A 75 3.46 4.95 -12.76
CA SER A 75 4.86 4.56 -12.82
C SER A 75 5.30 3.82 -11.54
N HIS A 76 6.24 2.89 -11.67
CA HIS A 76 6.87 2.26 -10.51
C HIS A 76 7.66 3.28 -9.68
N ALA A 77 8.17 4.35 -10.31
CA ALA A 77 8.77 5.49 -9.61
C ALA A 77 7.76 6.17 -8.66
N ASP A 78 6.50 6.36 -9.07
CA ASP A 78 5.47 6.91 -8.17
C ASP A 78 5.20 5.97 -7.00
N VAL A 79 5.24 4.65 -7.22
CA VAL A 79 5.10 3.67 -6.14
C VAL A 79 6.26 3.76 -5.15
N GLU A 80 7.51 3.87 -5.62
CA GLU A 80 8.65 4.13 -4.75
C GLU A 80 8.39 5.38 -3.89
N GLN A 81 7.98 6.50 -4.50
CA GLN A 81 7.71 7.75 -3.79
C GLN A 81 6.60 7.61 -2.75
N HIS A 82 5.51 6.92 -3.09
CA HIS A 82 4.41 6.71 -2.15
C HIS A 82 4.85 5.84 -0.96
N TYR A 83 5.60 4.77 -1.17
CA TYR A 83 6.15 3.96 -0.08
C TYR A 83 7.19 4.71 0.75
N VAL A 84 7.98 5.60 0.14
CA VAL A 84 8.90 6.49 0.88
C VAL A 84 8.14 7.38 1.86
N LEU A 85 7.08 8.03 1.41
CA LEU A 85 6.27 8.90 2.28
C LEU A 85 5.67 8.09 3.43
N ARG A 86 5.11 6.92 3.12
CA ARG A 86 4.61 5.96 4.12
C ARG A 86 5.70 5.56 5.11
N LEU A 87 6.88 5.17 4.63
CA LEU A 87 8.02 4.75 5.46
C LEU A 87 8.49 5.87 6.42
N LEU A 88 8.38 7.14 6.02
CA LEU A 88 8.76 8.28 6.84
C LEU A 88 7.74 8.62 7.93
N VAL A 89 6.46 8.27 7.75
CA VAL A 89 5.38 8.66 8.68
C VAL A 89 4.81 7.47 9.46
N GLU A 90 4.64 6.30 8.84
CA GLU A 90 3.94 5.16 9.43
C GLU A 90 4.69 4.54 10.62
N PRO A 91 5.96 4.12 10.48
CA PRO A 91 6.70 3.47 11.56
C PRO A 91 6.96 4.31 12.82
N PRO A 92 7.39 5.57 12.76
CA PRO A 92 7.55 6.37 13.97
C PRO A 92 6.20 6.67 14.63
N THR A 93 5.12 6.82 13.84
CA THR A 93 3.79 7.05 14.40
C THR A 93 3.23 5.81 15.07
N ILE A 94 3.34 4.60 14.49
CA ILE A 94 2.87 3.39 15.18
C ILE A 94 3.60 3.19 16.51
N ALA A 95 4.92 3.41 16.54
CA ALA A 95 5.74 3.26 17.74
C ALA A 95 5.21 4.15 18.90
N GLY A 96 4.80 5.38 18.58
CA GLY A 96 4.21 6.29 19.56
C GLY A 96 2.78 5.92 20.00
N LEU A 97 2.08 5.11 19.21
CA LEU A 97 0.68 4.74 19.45
C LEU A 97 0.49 3.34 20.03
N VAL A 98 1.53 2.49 20.07
CA VAL A 98 1.41 1.08 20.50
C VAL A 98 0.65 0.95 21.84
N GLY A 99 0.96 1.79 22.82
CA GLY A 99 0.30 1.77 24.14
C GLY A 99 -1.18 2.24 24.14
N GLU A 100 -1.69 2.77 23.04
CA GLU A 100 -3.07 3.25 22.91
C GLU A 100 -4.01 2.20 22.33
N PHE A 101 -3.50 1.11 21.75
CA PHE A 101 -4.32 0.05 21.16
C PHE A 101 -5.18 -0.65 22.22
N THR A 102 -6.44 -0.91 21.89
CA THR A 102 -7.37 -1.60 22.79
C THR A 102 -7.48 -3.08 22.44
N ALA A 103 -8.01 -3.86 23.39
CA ALA A 103 -8.37 -5.26 23.13
C ALA A 103 -9.28 -5.40 21.89
N GLN A 104 -10.22 -4.47 21.69
CA GLN A 104 -11.10 -4.48 20.53
C GLN A 104 -10.35 -4.26 19.20
N ASP A 105 -9.29 -3.45 19.17
CA ASP A 105 -8.48 -3.29 17.97
C ASP A 105 -7.74 -4.60 17.65
N LEU A 106 -7.13 -5.20 18.67
CA LEU A 106 -6.40 -6.45 18.53
C LEU A 106 -7.31 -7.61 18.11
N GLU A 107 -8.55 -7.66 18.59
CA GLU A 107 -9.57 -8.62 18.15
C GLU A 107 -9.91 -8.44 16.66
N ARG A 108 -10.06 -7.19 16.18
CA ARG A 108 -10.31 -6.91 14.77
C ARG A 108 -9.13 -7.31 13.90
N MET A 109 -7.91 -6.94 14.30
CA MET A 109 -6.68 -7.30 13.60
C MET A 109 -6.52 -8.83 13.54
N ALA A 110 -6.78 -9.55 14.63
CA ALA A 110 -6.72 -11.00 14.66
C ALA A 110 -7.75 -11.65 13.70
N ALA A 111 -8.99 -11.15 13.67
CA ALA A 111 -10.02 -11.68 12.77
C ALA A 111 -9.69 -11.46 11.28
N ASP A 112 -9.09 -10.30 10.94
CA ASP A 112 -8.62 -10.04 9.58
C ASP A 112 -7.40 -10.90 9.23
N LEU A 113 -6.48 -11.13 10.18
CA LEU A 113 -5.34 -12.03 10.00
C LEU A 113 -5.79 -13.48 9.76
N GLU A 114 -6.76 -13.98 10.53
CA GLU A 114 -7.36 -15.31 10.29
C GLU A 114 -7.99 -15.42 8.89
N THR A 115 -8.58 -14.33 8.40
CA THR A 115 -9.11 -14.29 7.03
C THR A 115 -7.99 -14.31 5.99
N MET A 116 -6.88 -13.63 6.27
CA MET A 116 -5.67 -13.66 5.44
C MET A 116 -4.95 -15.02 5.48
N GLU A 117 -5.15 -15.84 6.49
CA GLU A 117 -4.54 -17.17 6.64
C GLU A 117 -5.38 -18.32 6.07
N ARG A 118 -6.65 -18.06 5.72
CA ARG A 118 -7.60 -19.11 5.31
C ARG A 118 -7.18 -19.83 4.03
N ASP A 119 -7.10 -21.16 4.06
CA ASP A 119 -6.83 -21.98 2.87
C ASP A 119 -7.83 -21.73 1.73
N GLY A 120 -7.32 -21.73 0.49
CA GLY A 120 -8.14 -21.57 -0.72
C GLY A 120 -8.77 -20.18 -0.90
N ARG A 121 -8.32 -19.17 -0.13
CA ARG A 121 -8.80 -17.79 -0.27
C ARG A 121 -8.53 -17.24 -1.67
N ARG A 122 -9.43 -16.37 -2.15
CA ARG A 122 -9.17 -15.61 -3.38
C ARG A 122 -8.24 -14.44 -3.03
N VAL A 123 -7.40 -14.03 -3.98
CA VAL A 123 -6.51 -12.86 -3.84
C VAL A 123 -7.28 -11.61 -3.40
N ARG A 124 -8.49 -11.42 -3.92
CA ARG A 124 -9.37 -10.31 -3.53
C ARG A 124 -9.76 -10.37 -2.05
N ASP A 125 -10.12 -11.54 -1.53
CA ASP A 125 -10.54 -11.71 -0.14
C ASP A 125 -9.37 -11.42 0.81
N PHE A 126 -8.16 -11.87 0.44
CA PHE A 126 -6.92 -11.50 1.14
C PHE A 126 -6.69 -9.99 1.11
N GLN A 127 -6.75 -9.35 -0.05
CA GLN A 127 -6.46 -7.93 -0.20
C GLN A 127 -7.42 -7.06 0.61
N GLU A 128 -8.71 -7.42 0.63
CA GLU A 128 -9.72 -6.74 1.46
C GLU A 128 -9.44 -6.92 2.97
N ALA A 129 -9.04 -8.12 3.41
CA ALA A 129 -8.70 -8.39 4.80
C ALA A 129 -7.41 -7.67 5.23
N HIS A 130 -6.36 -7.74 4.42
CA HIS A 130 -5.10 -7.02 4.65
C HIS A 130 -5.31 -5.50 4.74
N LEU A 131 -6.19 -4.93 3.90
CA LEU A 131 -6.57 -3.52 4.01
C LEU A 131 -7.25 -3.23 5.36
N ARG A 132 -8.23 -4.04 5.78
CA ARG A 132 -8.93 -3.83 7.07
C ARG A 132 -8.02 -4.00 8.29
N PHE A 133 -7.07 -4.92 8.21
CA PHE A 133 -6.03 -5.13 9.22
C PHE A 133 -5.23 -3.83 9.46
N HIS A 134 -4.64 -3.25 8.41
CA HIS A 134 -3.90 -1.99 8.55
C HIS A 134 -4.81 -0.78 8.83
N GLN A 135 -6.05 -0.76 8.33
CA GLN A 135 -7.00 0.30 8.65
C GLN A 135 -7.36 0.34 10.14
N THR A 136 -7.32 -0.81 10.83
CA THR A 136 -7.55 -0.85 12.27
C THR A 136 -6.46 -0.08 13.01
N ALA A 137 -5.20 -0.28 12.64
CA ALA A 137 -4.10 0.54 13.15
C ALA A 137 -4.22 2.02 12.73
N LEU A 138 -4.53 2.26 11.45
CA LEU A 138 -4.63 3.61 10.90
C LEU A 138 -5.67 4.50 11.61
N ARG A 139 -6.75 3.93 12.13
CA ARG A 139 -7.77 4.67 12.90
C ARG A 139 -7.24 5.30 14.18
N ARG A 140 -6.10 4.83 14.70
CA ARG A 140 -5.43 5.44 15.86
C ARG A 140 -4.49 6.57 15.49
N TYR A 141 -4.15 6.71 14.20
CA TYR A 141 -3.23 7.74 13.76
C TYR A 141 -3.86 9.14 13.88
N PRO A 142 -3.04 10.19 14.08
CA PRO A 142 -3.50 11.55 13.96
C PRO A 142 -4.18 11.77 12.60
N LYS A 143 -5.33 12.46 12.59
CA LYS A 143 -6.19 12.57 11.41
C LYS A 143 -5.44 12.93 10.12
N GLY A 144 -4.57 13.94 10.16
CA GLY A 144 -3.83 14.36 8.97
C GLY A 144 -2.86 13.30 8.43
N VAL A 145 -2.29 12.47 9.31
CA VAL A 145 -1.42 11.35 8.90
C VAL A 145 -2.27 10.21 8.33
N ALA A 146 -3.42 9.91 8.95
CA ALA A 146 -4.36 8.93 8.44
C ALA A 146 -4.86 9.28 7.02
N ASP A 147 -5.32 10.52 6.84
CA ASP A 147 -5.80 11.02 5.55
C ASP A 147 -4.70 10.94 4.46
N LEU A 148 -3.45 11.26 4.82
CA LEU A 148 -2.30 11.12 3.91
C LEU A 148 -2.07 9.66 3.50
N ILE A 149 -2.06 8.73 4.46
CA ILE A 149 -1.82 7.30 4.19
C ILE A 149 -2.94 6.71 3.34
N ASP A 150 -4.21 7.04 3.62
CA ASP A 150 -5.36 6.57 2.82
C ASP A 150 -5.27 7.03 1.36
N MET A 151 -4.87 8.28 1.13
CA MET A 151 -4.62 8.81 -0.21
C MET A 151 -3.47 8.05 -0.89
N LEU A 152 -2.35 7.84 -0.20
CA LEU A 152 -1.20 7.11 -0.75
C LEU A 152 -1.53 5.65 -1.08
N HIS A 153 -2.27 4.96 -0.19
CA HIS A 153 -2.80 3.60 -0.41
C HIS A 153 -3.66 3.53 -1.65
N THR A 154 -4.59 4.48 -1.82
CA THR A 154 -5.47 4.52 -2.99
C THR A 154 -4.69 4.58 -4.30
N ARG A 155 -3.58 5.34 -4.35
CA ARG A 155 -2.74 5.49 -5.54
C ARG A 155 -1.91 4.25 -5.87
N ILE A 156 -1.51 3.47 -4.86
CA ILE A 156 -0.74 2.23 -5.05
C ILE A 156 -1.63 0.97 -5.16
N TYR A 157 -2.92 1.07 -4.82
CA TYR A 157 -3.83 -0.08 -4.71
C TYR A 157 -3.89 -0.95 -5.98
N ARG A 158 -3.85 -0.33 -7.16
CA ARG A 158 -3.80 -1.05 -8.45
C ARG A 158 -2.53 -1.89 -8.62
N HIS A 159 -1.37 -1.41 -8.15
CA HIS A 159 -0.11 -2.16 -8.23
C HIS A 159 -0.06 -3.26 -7.17
N GLN A 160 -0.57 -2.99 -5.96
CA GLN A 160 -0.73 -4.01 -4.93
C GLN A 160 -1.59 -5.17 -5.42
N ARG A 161 -2.72 -4.91 -6.09
CA ARG A 161 -3.60 -5.97 -6.61
C ARG A 161 -2.89 -6.90 -7.59
N LEU A 162 -2.07 -6.35 -8.50
CA LEU A 162 -1.28 -7.16 -9.44
C LEU A 162 -0.18 -7.93 -8.70
N TYR A 163 0.55 -7.26 -7.81
CA TYR A 163 1.64 -7.88 -7.07
C TYR A 163 1.16 -9.04 -6.17
N LEU A 164 0.05 -8.87 -5.44
CA LEU A 164 -0.56 -9.88 -4.58
C LEU A 164 -1.09 -11.12 -5.36
N SER A 165 -1.14 -11.07 -6.70
CA SER A 165 -1.50 -12.23 -7.50
C SER A 165 -0.34 -13.22 -7.73
N HIS A 166 0.90 -12.86 -7.34
CA HIS A 166 2.07 -13.72 -7.49
C HIS A 166 2.13 -14.80 -6.39
N PRO A 167 2.63 -16.01 -6.70
CA PRO A 167 2.77 -17.08 -5.72
C PRO A 167 3.69 -16.69 -4.55
N GLY A 168 3.35 -17.12 -3.32
CA GLY A 168 4.19 -16.94 -2.13
C GLY A 168 4.14 -15.55 -1.48
N VAL A 169 3.73 -14.52 -2.24
CA VAL A 169 3.64 -13.14 -1.73
C VAL A 169 2.67 -13.03 -0.57
N LEU A 170 1.53 -13.73 -0.63
CA LEU A 170 0.52 -13.59 0.41
C LEU A 170 1.00 -14.16 1.76
N GLU A 171 1.75 -15.26 1.72
CA GLU A 171 2.29 -15.93 2.89
C GLU A 171 3.37 -15.08 3.57
N ASP A 172 4.25 -14.46 2.78
CA ASP A 172 5.27 -13.52 3.25
C ASP A 172 4.65 -12.34 4.02
N PHE A 173 3.61 -11.70 3.45
CA PHE A 173 2.92 -10.57 4.09
C PHE A 173 2.26 -10.98 5.39
N THR A 174 1.48 -12.06 5.39
CA THR A 174 0.78 -12.55 6.59
C THR A 174 1.76 -12.86 7.73
N ALA A 175 2.93 -13.44 7.44
CA ALA A 175 3.91 -13.74 8.45
C ALA A 175 4.46 -12.47 9.13
N VAL A 176 4.75 -11.43 8.34
CA VAL A 176 5.20 -10.13 8.83
C VAL A 176 4.09 -9.42 9.62
N ASP A 177 2.85 -9.46 9.13
CA ASP A 177 1.69 -8.84 9.79
C ASP A 177 1.35 -9.49 11.12
N ARG A 178 1.55 -10.81 11.25
CA ARG A 178 1.41 -11.51 12.54
C ARG A 178 2.37 -10.96 13.59
N ILE A 179 3.65 -10.83 13.24
CA ILE A 179 4.68 -10.30 14.14
C ILE A 179 4.38 -8.84 14.48
N PHE A 180 3.87 -8.05 13.52
CA PHE A 180 3.45 -6.67 13.76
C PHE A 180 2.30 -6.58 14.78
N MET A 181 1.27 -7.41 14.64
CA MET A 181 0.16 -7.45 15.59
C MET A 181 0.61 -7.91 16.98
N GLU A 182 1.50 -8.90 17.05
CA GLU A 182 2.08 -9.38 18.30
C GLU A 182 2.89 -8.30 19.00
N ALA A 183 3.71 -7.53 18.26
CA ALA A 183 4.44 -6.40 18.80
C ALA A 183 3.51 -5.32 19.40
N ILE A 184 2.39 -5.02 18.73
CA ILE A 184 1.38 -4.10 19.26
C ILE A 184 0.74 -4.68 20.53
N ARG A 185 0.35 -5.97 20.50
CA ARG A 185 -0.27 -6.66 21.65
C ARG A 185 0.63 -6.61 22.89
N ASP A 186 1.93 -6.82 22.70
CA ASP A 186 2.91 -6.90 23.78
C ASP A 186 3.43 -5.53 24.23
N GLY A 187 2.98 -4.45 23.60
CA GLY A 187 3.43 -3.10 23.93
C GLY A 187 4.84 -2.77 23.40
N ASP A 188 5.40 -3.59 22.50
CA ASP A 188 6.76 -3.44 21.99
C ASP A 188 6.79 -2.44 20.81
N ALA A 189 6.90 -1.16 21.16
CA ALA A 189 7.01 -0.06 20.22
C ALA A 189 8.23 -0.16 19.28
N VAL A 190 9.35 -0.73 19.76
CA VAL A 190 10.58 -0.86 18.97
C VAL A 190 10.39 -1.92 17.90
N LEU A 191 9.85 -3.08 18.28
CA LEU A 191 9.56 -4.16 17.35
C LEU A 191 8.49 -3.76 16.34
N ALA A 192 7.38 -3.14 16.78
CA ALA A 192 6.31 -2.68 15.89
C ALA A 192 6.84 -1.72 14.82
N ARG A 193 7.76 -0.81 15.20
CA ARG A 193 8.44 0.08 14.25
C ARG A 193 9.27 -0.69 13.24
N GLN A 194 10.14 -1.59 13.69
CA GLN A 194 11.05 -2.32 12.79
C GLN A 194 10.29 -3.22 11.83
N VAL A 195 9.26 -3.91 12.31
CA VAL A 195 8.43 -4.77 11.46
C VAL A 195 7.71 -3.94 10.41
N LEU A 196 7.19 -2.75 10.74
CA LEU A 196 6.55 -1.89 9.76
C LEU A 196 7.55 -1.25 8.78
N GLU A 197 8.76 -0.88 9.23
CA GLU A 197 9.84 -0.45 8.34
C GLU A 197 10.20 -1.56 7.34
N PHE A 198 10.36 -2.79 7.83
CA PHE A 198 10.63 -3.96 6.99
C PHE A 198 9.49 -4.19 5.99
N HIS A 199 8.24 -4.25 6.45
CA HIS A 199 7.06 -4.47 5.61
C HIS A 199 6.96 -3.44 4.48
N LEU A 200 7.15 -2.16 4.78
CA LEU A 200 7.02 -1.10 3.78
C LEU A 200 8.16 -1.13 2.74
N ILE A 201 9.38 -1.46 3.17
CA ILE A 201 10.52 -1.62 2.26
C ILE A 201 10.32 -2.88 1.40
N ASP A 202 9.93 -4.00 2.00
CA ASP A 202 9.67 -5.27 1.33
C ASP A 202 8.60 -5.10 0.24
N ALA A 203 7.48 -4.48 0.58
CA ALA A 203 6.40 -4.19 -0.35
C ALA A 203 6.85 -3.24 -1.46
N ALA A 204 7.62 -2.19 -1.15
CA ALA A 204 8.15 -1.29 -2.18
C ALA A 204 9.05 -2.03 -3.18
N LEU A 205 9.95 -2.89 -2.68
CA LEU A 205 10.83 -3.71 -3.53
C LEU A 205 10.03 -4.67 -4.41
N GLY A 206 9.11 -5.43 -3.81
CA GLY A 206 8.29 -6.39 -4.54
C GLY A 206 7.45 -5.74 -5.64
N LEU A 207 6.70 -4.68 -5.31
CA LEU A 207 5.82 -4.01 -6.27
C LEU A 207 6.60 -3.35 -7.42
N VAL A 208 7.77 -2.78 -7.14
CA VAL A 208 8.56 -2.06 -8.15
C VAL A 208 9.34 -3.04 -9.03
N LEU A 209 10.04 -4.00 -8.42
CA LEU A 209 10.93 -4.91 -9.17
C LEU A 209 10.18 -5.99 -9.97
N ASP A 210 8.94 -6.34 -9.59
CA ASP A 210 8.13 -7.25 -10.40
C ASP A 210 7.73 -6.64 -11.75
N GLY A 211 7.52 -5.33 -11.80
CA GLY A 211 7.17 -4.62 -13.04
C GLY A 211 8.34 -3.92 -13.73
N GLU A 212 9.39 -3.56 -13.00
CA GLU A 212 10.61 -2.91 -13.52
C GLU A 212 11.87 -3.49 -12.84
N PRO A 213 12.38 -4.65 -13.28
CA PRO A 213 13.50 -5.33 -12.61
C PRO A 213 14.80 -4.53 -12.52
N ASP A 214 15.04 -3.62 -13.49
CA ASP A 214 16.25 -2.79 -13.54
C ASP A 214 16.10 -1.43 -12.82
N HIS A 215 15.00 -1.25 -12.08
CA HIS A 215 14.67 0.00 -11.39
C HIS A 215 15.79 0.45 -10.44
N VAL A 216 16.06 1.75 -10.46
CA VAL A 216 17.10 2.38 -9.64
C VAL A 216 16.42 3.11 -8.47
N PHE A 217 16.47 2.51 -7.28
CA PHE A 217 15.85 3.08 -6.08
C PHE A 217 16.61 4.33 -5.59
N GLY A 218 16.10 5.51 -5.96
CA GLY A 218 16.67 6.78 -5.55
C GLY A 218 16.10 7.25 -4.21
N ALA A 219 14.78 7.41 -4.16
CA ALA A 219 14.08 8.01 -3.04
C ALA A 219 14.05 7.08 -1.83
N LEU A 220 13.83 5.77 -2.05
CA LEU A 220 13.80 4.76 -0.98
C LEU A 220 15.12 4.71 -0.23
N ARG A 221 16.25 4.78 -0.94
CA ARG A 221 17.58 4.78 -0.32
C ARG A 221 17.86 6.05 0.48
N VAL A 222 17.37 7.20 0.01
CA VAL A 222 17.50 8.47 0.75
C VAL A 222 16.70 8.40 2.05
N ALA A 223 15.44 7.93 1.98
CA ALA A 223 14.58 7.77 3.15
C ALA A 223 15.14 6.75 4.14
N ALA A 224 15.53 5.56 3.67
CA ALA A 224 16.13 4.51 4.49
C ALA A 224 17.37 5.03 5.24
N ARG A 225 18.29 5.70 4.54
CA ARG A 225 19.48 6.30 5.18
C ARG A 225 19.12 7.34 6.24
N GLY A 226 18.14 8.21 5.95
CA GLY A 226 17.66 9.19 6.92
C GLY A 226 17.04 8.55 8.17
N LEU A 227 16.48 7.36 8.02
CA LEU A 227 15.96 6.53 9.11
C LEU A 227 17.05 5.66 9.75
N GLY A 228 18.32 5.73 9.34
CA GLY A 228 19.36 4.84 9.88
C GLY A 228 19.14 3.37 9.50
N ILE A 229 18.62 3.14 8.29
CA ILE A 229 18.45 1.83 7.67
C ILE A 229 19.42 1.73 6.50
N GLU A 230 20.23 0.69 6.49
CA GLU A 230 21.08 0.32 5.37
C GLU A 230 20.36 -0.73 4.52
N LEU A 231 20.29 -0.47 3.21
CA LEU A 231 19.73 -1.40 2.22
C LEU A 231 20.84 -1.75 1.22
N ASP A 232 21.19 -3.03 1.14
CA ASP A 232 22.23 -3.54 0.24
C ASP A 232 21.84 -3.24 -1.20
N THR A 233 22.70 -2.46 -1.86
CA THR A 233 22.52 -2.00 -3.24
C THR A 233 23.86 -2.02 -3.95
N THR A 234 23.85 -2.22 -5.25
CA THR A 234 25.03 -2.08 -6.11
C THR A 234 25.54 -0.62 -6.12
N PRO A 235 26.77 -0.36 -6.60
CA PRO A 235 27.29 1.01 -6.75
C PRO A 235 26.39 1.93 -7.60
N ASP A 236 25.72 1.39 -8.61
CA ASP A 236 24.73 2.07 -9.46
C ASP A 236 23.32 2.08 -8.86
N ARG A 237 23.18 1.70 -7.57
CA ARG A 237 21.98 1.85 -6.74
C ARG A 237 20.82 0.91 -7.11
N ARG A 238 21.11 -0.22 -7.76
CA ARG A 238 20.14 -1.28 -8.05
C ARG A 238 20.15 -2.34 -6.94
N ILE A 239 19.08 -3.13 -6.92
CA ILE A 239 18.99 -4.34 -6.11
C ILE A 239 19.43 -5.51 -6.99
N GLU A 240 20.61 -6.06 -6.73
CA GLU A 240 21.20 -7.13 -7.56
C GLU A 240 20.58 -8.50 -7.30
N ARG A 241 20.05 -8.72 -6.09
CA ARG A 241 19.53 -10.03 -5.66
C ARG A 241 18.30 -9.87 -4.78
N ARG A 242 17.36 -10.81 -4.91
CA ARG A 242 16.19 -10.98 -4.03
C ARG A 242 16.34 -12.31 -3.27
N PRO A 243 16.17 -12.32 -1.93
CA PRO A 243 15.88 -11.16 -1.08
C PRO A 243 17.07 -10.18 -0.97
N ALA A 244 16.76 -8.89 -1.03
CA ALA A 244 17.69 -7.82 -0.69
C ALA A 244 18.00 -7.85 0.80
N ARG A 245 19.15 -7.32 1.22
CA ARG A 245 19.50 -7.27 2.64
C ARG A 245 19.25 -5.90 3.23
N LEU A 246 18.67 -5.89 4.42
CA LEU A 246 18.45 -4.69 5.22
C LEU A 246 19.15 -4.82 6.58
N ARG A 247 19.67 -3.71 7.09
CA ARG A 247 20.18 -3.60 8.47
C ARG A 247 19.73 -2.30 9.10
N TRP A 248 19.34 -2.34 10.36
CA TRP A 248 19.13 -1.14 11.14
C TRP A 248 20.44 -0.73 11.84
N LEU A 249 20.83 0.53 11.68
CA LEU A 249 22.06 1.11 12.23
C LEU A 249 21.82 1.91 13.52
N ARG A 250 20.55 2.09 13.92
CA ARG A 250 20.16 2.79 15.14
C ARG A 250 20.37 1.89 16.36
N GLN A 251 20.59 2.48 17.54
CA GLN A 251 20.76 1.72 18.79
C GLN A 251 19.45 1.13 19.33
N GLU A 252 18.32 1.80 19.08
CA GLU A 252 16.99 1.39 19.55
C GLU A 252 16.36 0.38 18.58
N VAL A 253 16.90 -0.84 18.56
CA VAL A 253 16.47 -1.93 17.68
C VAL A 253 16.49 -3.27 18.42
N ARG A 254 15.55 -4.15 18.07
CA ARG A 254 15.58 -5.58 18.36
C ARG A 254 16.59 -6.25 17.44
N HIS A 255 17.68 -6.73 18.02
CA HIS A 255 18.77 -7.41 17.30
C HIS A 255 18.52 -8.91 17.10
N ASP A 256 17.59 -9.48 17.86
CA ASP A 256 17.16 -10.89 17.79
C ASP A 256 16.07 -11.13 16.73
N LEU A 257 15.58 -10.07 16.10
CA LEU A 257 14.58 -10.14 15.04
C LEU A 257 15.18 -10.76 13.77
N ALA A 258 14.57 -11.82 13.26
CA ALA A 258 14.89 -12.42 11.97
C ALA A 258 13.64 -12.45 11.09
N LEU A 259 13.58 -11.54 10.12
CA LEU A 259 12.55 -11.45 9.10
C LEU A 259 13.16 -11.78 7.73
N THR A 260 12.45 -12.61 6.98
CA THR A 260 12.80 -12.96 5.60
C THR A 260 11.53 -13.17 4.81
N THR A 261 11.49 -12.56 3.64
CA THR A 261 10.48 -12.73 2.59
C THR A 261 11.21 -13.03 1.29
N THR A 262 10.45 -13.15 0.21
CA THR A 262 11.00 -13.27 -1.14
C THR A 262 11.79 -12.01 -1.58
N ASN A 263 11.50 -10.81 -1.04
CA ASN A 263 12.15 -9.56 -1.50
C ASN A 263 13.15 -8.99 -0.54
N LEU A 264 13.03 -9.27 0.75
CA LEU A 264 13.81 -8.60 1.77
C LEU A 264 14.18 -9.58 2.90
N THR A 265 15.37 -9.42 3.44
CA THR A 265 15.80 -10.12 4.65
C THR A 265 16.66 -9.21 5.50
N ASN A 266 16.50 -9.31 6.82
CA ASN A 266 17.45 -8.72 7.78
C ASN A 266 18.29 -9.79 8.49
N ALA A 267 18.11 -11.05 8.13
CA ALA A 267 18.89 -12.18 8.62
C ALA A 267 20.08 -12.46 7.69
N PRO A 268 21.17 -13.11 8.19
CA PRO A 268 22.20 -13.65 7.31
C PRO A 268 21.56 -14.65 6.33
N PRO A 269 21.99 -14.67 5.04
CA PRO A 269 21.47 -15.62 4.07
C PRO A 269 21.75 -17.06 4.52
N GLU A 270 20.86 -18.00 4.19
CA GLU A 270 21.07 -19.42 4.48
C GLU A 270 22.47 -19.85 4.00
N GLY A 271 23.33 -20.24 4.94
CA GLY A 271 24.69 -20.73 4.67
C GLY A 271 25.84 -19.78 5.01
N ASP A 272 25.60 -18.52 5.38
CA ASP A 272 26.64 -17.65 5.99
C ASP A 272 26.68 -17.91 7.51
N PRO A 273 27.81 -18.39 8.08
CA PRO A 273 27.93 -18.54 9.53
C PRO A 273 28.00 -17.16 10.22
N PRO A 274 27.60 -17.07 11.51
CA PRO A 274 27.57 -15.83 12.28
C PRO A 274 28.95 -15.22 12.53
#